data_AF-A0A5P1FA93-F1
#
_entry.id   AF-A0A5P1FA93-F1
#
_cell.length_a   1.000
_cell.length_b   1.000
_cell.length_c   1.000
_cell.angle_alpha   90.00
_cell.angle_beta   90.00
_cell.angle_gamma   90.00
#
_symmetry.space_group_name_H-M   'P 1'
#
loop_
_entity.id
_entity.type
_entity.pdbx_description
1 polymer ?
#
loop_
_entity_poly.entity_id
_entity_poly.type
_entity_poly.pdbx_seq_one_letter_code
_entity_poly.pdbx_strand_id
1 'polypeptide(L)'
;MAMNKLNVFHWHVTDSHSFPIVLPSEPELGEMGAYGEGMRYEAKDVKEIVEYGLSRGVRVMPEIDAPGHTGSWAAAHPDIVTCANKFWLPGDWADRLASEPGTGQLNPLEPKTYRIFKNIITDIAALFPENFYHSGADEIVPGCWKADPTIQAFLAQEGNTLSKLLEIFINETYPLIMSLNKTAVYWEDVLLDPIIKVNPSILPAQSTILQTWNNGPNNTKRIVQAGYRAIVSSSDFYYLDCGHGDFVGNDSR
;
A
#
# COMPACT_ATOMS: atom_id res chain seq x y z
N MET A 1 -10.46 19.55 -9.74
CA MET A 1 -10.71 19.51 -8.27
C MET A 1 -11.25 20.84 -7.73
N ALA A 2 -10.47 21.92 -7.73
CA ALA A 2 -10.84 23.20 -7.12
C ALA A 2 -12.19 23.79 -7.59
N MET A 3 -12.48 23.76 -8.90
CA MET A 3 -13.76 24.24 -9.45
C MET A 3 -14.99 23.53 -8.86
N ASN A 4 -14.82 22.27 -8.42
CA ASN A 4 -15.86 21.45 -7.79
C ASN A 4 -15.68 21.32 -6.27
N LYS A 5 -14.82 22.13 -5.66
CA LYS A 5 -14.55 22.16 -4.20
C LYS A 5 -14.04 20.84 -3.59
N LEU A 6 -13.52 19.93 -4.42
CA LEU A 6 -12.73 18.79 -3.93
C LEU A 6 -11.44 19.32 -3.33
N ASN A 7 -11.08 18.87 -2.13
CA ASN A 7 -9.99 19.43 -1.31
C ASN A 7 -8.90 18.42 -0.93
N VAL A 8 -8.98 17.16 -1.35
CA VAL A 8 -7.95 16.14 -1.13
C VAL A 8 -7.63 15.47 -2.46
N PHE A 9 -6.38 15.55 -2.87
CA PHE A 9 -5.81 14.72 -3.94
C PHE A 9 -5.07 13.57 -3.26
N HIS A 10 -5.74 12.43 -3.18
CA HIS A 10 -5.11 11.17 -2.79
C HIS A 10 -4.26 10.71 -3.96
N TRP A 11 -2.94 10.72 -3.77
CA TRP A 11 -1.98 10.30 -4.77
C TRP A 11 -1.41 8.93 -4.41
N HIS A 12 -1.90 7.90 -5.08
CA HIS A 12 -1.29 6.56 -5.11
C HIS A 12 -0.01 6.62 -5.92
N VAL A 13 1.13 6.78 -5.23
CA VAL A 13 2.40 7.18 -5.88
C VAL A 13 3.13 5.98 -6.47
N THR A 14 3.09 4.84 -5.78
CA THR A 14 3.87 3.63 -6.11
C THR A 14 2.98 2.41 -6.08
N ASP A 15 3.25 1.45 -6.96
CA ASP A 15 2.55 0.16 -7.02
C ASP A 15 3.54 -0.94 -7.46
N SER A 16 3.11 -2.18 -7.52
CA SER A 16 3.85 -3.30 -8.09
C SER A 16 4.39 -3.04 -9.49
N HIS A 17 3.71 -2.22 -10.28
CA HIS A 17 4.11 -1.93 -11.65
C HIS A 17 5.24 -0.90 -11.77
N SER A 18 5.30 0.09 -10.87
CA SER A 18 6.36 1.10 -10.90
C SER A 18 6.57 1.81 -9.57
N PHE A 19 7.80 2.27 -9.35
CA PHE A 19 8.19 3.20 -8.31
C PHE A 19 8.70 4.49 -8.96
N PRO A 20 7.82 5.48 -9.23
CA PRO A 20 8.21 6.65 -10.04
C PRO A 20 8.77 7.81 -9.22
N ILE A 21 8.65 7.82 -7.89
CA ILE A 21 9.15 8.92 -7.06
C ILE A 21 10.62 8.68 -6.68
N VAL A 22 11.47 9.69 -6.80
CA VAL A 22 12.88 9.62 -6.37
C VAL A 22 12.99 10.15 -4.95
N LEU A 23 13.41 9.28 -4.03
CA LEU A 23 13.52 9.59 -2.61
C LEU A 23 15.00 9.76 -2.22
N PRO A 24 15.38 10.84 -1.50
CA PRO A 24 16.78 11.10 -1.16
C PRO A 24 17.50 9.97 -0.43
N SER A 25 16.80 9.24 0.43
CA SER A 25 17.38 8.16 1.25
C SER A 25 17.45 6.82 0.51
N GLU A 26 16.63 6.62 -0.54
CA GLU A 26 16.52 5.38 -1.33
C GLU A 26 16.34 5.72 -2.83
N PRO A 27 17.26 6.47 -3.45
CA PRO A 27 17.09 6.97 -4.82
C PRO A 27 16.99 5.84 -5.85
N GLU A 28 17.64 4.70 -5.58
CA GLU A 28 17.66 3.55 -6.46
C GLU A 28 16.26 2.96 -6.72
N LEU A 29 15.31 3.13 -5.79
CA LEU A 29 13.93 2.70 -5.98
C LEU A 29 13.29 3.45 -7.16
N GLY A 30 13.45 4.77 -7.21
CA GLY A 30 12.97 5.61 -8.30
C GLY A 30 13.80 5.44 -9.59
N GLU A 31 15.11 5.26 -9.45
CA GLU A 31 16.00 5.09 -10.61
C GLU A 31 15.74 3.77 -11.35
N MET A 32 15.48 2.69 -10.62
CA MET A 32 15.31 1.35 -11.19
C MET A 32 13.85 0.91 -11.33
N GLY A 33 12.95 1.44 -10.50
CA GLY A 33 11.53 1.06 -10.47
C GLY A 33 10.60 1.93 -11.33
N ALA A 34 11.06 3.08 -11.83
CA ALA A 34 10.27 3.89 -12.76
C ALA A 34 10.21 3.26 -14.17
N TYR A 35 9.15 3.54 -14.92
CA TYR A 35 9.02 3.07 -16.32
C TYR A 35 10.11 3.62 -17.26
N GLY A 36 10.73 4.74 -16.89
CA GLY A 36 11.84 5.34 -17.63
C GLY A 36 12.35 6.61 -16.97
N GLU A 37 13.50 7.10 -17.43
CA GLU A 37 14.18 8.27 -16.84
C GLU A 37 13.31 9.54 -16.86
N GLY A 38 12.53 9.74 -17.93
CA GLY A 38 11.59 10.88 -18.05
C GLY A 38 10.22 10.67 -17.39
N MET A 39 10.01 9.56 -16.68
CA MET A 39 8.75 9.19 -16.02
C MET A 39 8.94 9.11 -14.50
N ARG A 40 9.75 10.03 -13.96
CA ARG A 40 10.07 10.14 -12.54
C ARG A 40 9.53 11.43 -11.95
N TYR A 41 9.18 11.39 -10.67
CA TYR A 41 8.86 12.56 -9.86
C TYR A 41 10.05 12.84 -8.94
N GLU A 42 10.79 13.89 -9.24
CA GLU A 42 11.85 14.41 -8.38
C GLU A 42 11.24 15.21 -7.22
N ALA A 43 12.03 15.47 -6.17
CA ALA A 43 11.59 16.29 -5.04
C ALA A 43 11.05 17.67 -5.44
N LYS A 44 11.60 18.27 -6.52
CA LYS A 44 11.11 19.54 -7.08
C LYS A 44 9.71 19.41 -7.71
N ASP A 45 9.41 18.28 -8.34
CA ASP A 45 8.12 18.03 -9.00
C ASP A 45 7.04 17.78 -7.96
N VAL A 46 7.37 17.01 -6.92
CA VAL A 46 6.51 16.83 -5.74
C VAL A 46 6.21 18.18 -5.08
N LYS A 47 7.24 19.02 -4.87
CA LYS A 47 7.06 20.37 -4.32
C LYS A 47 6.14 21.22 -5.17
N GLU A 48 6.30 21.21 -6.50
CA GLU A 48 5.43 21.94 -7.42
C GLU A 48 3.97 21.47 -7.31
N ILE A 49 3.73 20.15 -7.28
CA ILE A 49 2.38 19.56 -7.13
C ILE A 49 1.75 19.99 -5.79
N VAL A 50 2.51 19.92 -4.70
CA VAL A 50 2.05 20.32 -3.36
C VAL A 50 1.72 21.81 -3.31
N GLU A 51 2.59 22.68 -3.81
CA GLU A 51 2.35 24.14 -3.85
C GLU A 51 1.19 24.52 -4.76
N TYR A 52 1.04 23.83 -5.90
CA TYR A 52 -0.06 24.01 -6.82
C TYR A 52 -1.41 23.60 -6.20
N GLY A 53 -1.43 22.48 -5.47
CA GLY A 53 -2.58 22.06 -4.67
C GLY A 53 -2.92 23.08 -3.59
N LEU A 54 -1.94 23.50 -2.79
CA LEU A 54 -2.10 24.46 -1.70
C LEU A 54 -2.71 25.78 -2.17
N SER A 55 -2.21 26.34 -3.28
CA SER A 55 -2.73 27.59 -3.86
C SER A 55 -4.20 27.50 -4.32
N ARG A 56 -4.77 26.29 -4.35
CA ARG A 56 -6.15 25.99 -4.73
C ARG A 56 -6.98 25.37 -3.60
N GLY A 57 -6.44 25.32 -2.38
CA GLY A 57 -7.10 24.68 -1.24
C GLY A 57 -7.25 23.16 -1.39
N VAL A 58 -6.36 22.53 -2.16
CA VAL A 58 -6.29 21.07 -2.35
C VAL A 58 -5.08 20.56 -1.59
N ARG A 59 -5.33 19.69 -0.60
CA ARG A 59 -4.28 18.95 0.10
C ARG A 59 -3.83 17.78 -0.76
N VAL A 60 -2.54 17.46 -0.75
CA VAL A 60 -1.99 16.31 -1.47
C VAL A 60 -1.62 15.24 -0.43
N MET A 61 -2.39 14.15 -0.41
CA MET A 61 -2.21 13.04 0.51
C MET A 61 -1.47 11.90 -0.21
N PRO A 62 -0.20 11.64 0.15
CA PRO A 62 0.55 10.58 -0.49
C PRO A 62 0.11 9.22 0.03
N GLU A 63 0.19 8.24 -0.87
CA GLU A 63 0.14 6.83 -0.56
C GLU A 63 1.38 6.11 -1.09
N ILE A 64 2.00 5.35 -0.20
CA ILE A 64 2.96 4.30 -0.53
C ILE A 64 2.34 3.00 -0.02
N ASP A 65 1.79 2.21 -0.94
CA ASP A 65 1.13 0.97 -0.56
C ASP A 65 2.14 -0.10 -0.16
N ALA A 66 1.98 -0.65 1.04
CA ALA A 66 2.80 -1.73 1.56
C ALA A 66 2.07 -2.47 2.71
N PRO A 67 2.30 -3.78 2.90
CA PRO A 67 3.30 -4.62 2.23
C PRO A 67 2.80 -5.26 0.93
N GLY A 68 1.53 -5.06 0.55
CA GLY A 68 1.00 -5.37 -0.79
C GLY A 68 1.69 -4.55 -1.88
N HIS A 69 1.31 -4.75 -3.14
CA HIS A 69 1.58 -3.78 -4.21
C HIS A 69 3.04 -3.27 -4.32
N THR A 70 4.04 -4.15 -4.12
CA THR A 70 5.47 -3.77 -4.00
C THR A 70 6.40 -4.49 -4.98
N GLY A 71 5.86 -5.11 -6.03
CA GLY A 71 6.66 -5.77 -7.09
C GLY A 71 7.79 -4.92 -7.69
N SER A 72 7.56 -3.63 -7.93
CA SER A 72 8.54 -2.72 -8.55
C SER A 72 9.79 -2.49 -7.70
N TRP A 73 9.68 -2.70 -6.38
CA TRP A 73 10.78 -2.50 -5.43
C TRP A 73 11.88 -3.54 -5.64
N ALA A 74 11.53 -4.71 -6.19
CA ALA A 74 12.46 -5.80 -6.48
C ALA A 74 13.50 -5.42 -7.53
N ALA A 75 13.30 -4.35 -8.30
CA ALA A 75 14.29 -3.83 -9.23
C ALA A 75 15.56 -3.38 -8.49
N ALA A 76 15.41 -2.72 -7.34
CA ALA A 76 16.51 -2.21 -6.52
C ALA A 76 16.83 -3.12 -5.32
N HIS A 77 15.80 -3.68 -4.69
CA HIS A 77 15.91 -4.50 -3.48
C HIS A 77 15.19 -5.85 -3.68
N PRO A 78 15.70 -6.75 -4.54
CA PRO A 78 15.08 -8.06 -4.77
C PRO A 78 15.07 -8.96 -3.51
N ASP A 79 15.92 -8.66 -2.54
CA ASP A 79 16.06 -9.41 -1.28
C ASP A 79 14.94 -9.15 -0.27
N ILE A 80 14.18 -8.06 -0.41
CA ILE A 80 13.08 -7.72 0.52
C ILE A 80 11.69 -8.03 -0.05
N VAL A 81 11.58 -8.43 -1.32
CA VAL A 81 10.30 -8.65 -2.00
C VAL A 81 10.10 -10.15 -2.26
N THR A 82 9.01 -10.69 -1.72
CA THR A 82 8.58 -12.06 -1.99
C THR A 82 7.82 -12.15 -3.31
N CYS A 83 7.89 -13.30 -3.96
CA CYS A 83 7.17 -13.65 -5.18
C CYS A 83 7.34 -12.71 -6.39
N ALA A 84 8.26 -11.73 -6.35
CA ALA A 84 8.51 -10.82 -7.46
C ALA A 84 8.82 -11.55 -8.78
N ASN A 85 8.38 -10.97 -9.90
CA ASN A 85 8.59 -11.49 -11.25
C ASN A 85 8.09 -12.93 -11.49
N LYS A 86 7.12 -13.42 -10.70
CA LYS A 86 6.46 -14.70 -10.94
C LYS A 86 5.21 -14.50 -11.79
N PHE A 87 4.76 -15.55 -12.47
CA PHE A 87 3.45 -15.51 -13.10
C PHE A 87 2.37 -15.41 -12.01
N TRP A 88 1.48 -14.43 -12.14
CA TRP A 88 0.56 -14.02 -11.07
C TRP A 88 -0.55 -15.04 -10.78
N LEU A 89 -0.91 -15.88 -11.76
CA LEU A 89 -1.99 -16.86 -11.65
C LEU A 89 -1.50 -18.26 -12.10
N PRO A 90 -0.61 -18.92 -11.34
CA PRO A 90 0.00 -20.20 -11.75
C PRO A 90 -0.98 -21.39 -11.78
N GLY A 91 -2.19 -21.21 -11.23
CA GLY A 91 -3.25 -22.22 -11.16
C GLY A 91 -4.61 -21.53 -11.17
N ASP A 92 -5.53 -22.00 -10.32
CA ASP A 92 -6.81 -21.35 -10.14
C ASP A 92 -6.67 -20.09 -9.25
N TRP A 93 -7.74 -19.30 -9.11
CA TRP A 93 -7.75 -18.08 -8.29
C TRP A 93 -7.28 -18.29 -6.83
N ALA A 94 -7.46 -19.50 -6.30
CA ALA A 94 -6.98 -19.88 -4.97
C ALA A 94 -5.45 -19.98 -4.87
N ASP A 95 -4.76 -20.24 -5.99
CA ASP A 95 -3.30 -20.40 -6.09
C ASP A 95 -2.59 -19.13 -6.56
N ARG A 96 -3.36 -18.04 -6.78
CA ARG A 96 -2.81 -16.77 -7.26
C ARG A 96 -1.73 -16.21 -6.32
N LEU A 97 -0.78 -15.50 -6.92
CA LEU A 97 0.29 -14.78 -6.25
C LEU A 97 0.02 -13.26 -6.18
N ALA A 98 -0.93 -12.75 -6.95
CA ALA A 98 -1.42 -11.38 -6.91
C ALA A 98 -2.86 -11.35 -7.44
N SER A 99 -3.61 -10.26 -7.22
CA SER A 99 -4.94 -10.05 -7.81
C SER A 99 -4.88 -9.66 -9.29
N GLU A 100 -3.72 -9.15 -9.73
CA GLU A 100 -3.43 -8.72 -11.10
C GLU A 100 -1.95 -9.01 -11.47
N PRO A 101 -1.54 -8.90 -12.75
CA PRO A 101 -0.12 -8.99 -13.12
C PRO A 101 0.75 -8.01 -12.33
N GLY A 102 2.03 -8.34 -12.15
CA GLY A 102 2.92 -7.56 -11.28
C GLY A 102 2.97 -8.11 -9.86
N THR A 103 3.37 -9.38 -9.72
CA THR A 103 3.52 -10.00 -8.40
C THR A 103 4.62 -9.31 -7.59
N GLY A 104 4.38 -9.13 -6.29
CA GLY A 104 5.41 -8.81 -5.33
C GLY A 104 4.85 -8.23 -4.04
N GLN A 105 5.28 -8.77 -2.91
CA GLN A 105 4.90 -8.29 -1.58
C GLN A 105 6.14 -8.25 -0.69
N LEU A 106 6.31 -7.18 0.09
CA LEU A 106 7.41 -7.07 1.04
C LEU A 106 7.43 -8.27 2.00
N ASN A 107 8.63 -8.75 2.34
CA ASN A 107 8.86 -9.80 3.31
C ASN A 107 8.92 -9.19 4.74
N PRO A 108 7.93 -9.42 5.61
CA PRO A 108 7.94 -8.87 6.97
C PRO A 108 8.96 -9.53 7.91
N LEU A 109 9.60 -10.63 7.49
CA LEU A 109 10.63 -11.31 8.28
C LEU A 109 12.04 -10.81 7.96
N GLU A 110 12.22 -10.01 6.91
CA GLU A 110 13.51 -9.47 6.50
C GLU A 110 13.77 -8.11 7.18
N PRO A 111 14.76 -7.97 8.08
CA PRO A 111 15.05 -6.70 8.76
C PRO A 111 15.34 -5.53 7.81
N LYS A 112 15.93 -5.80 6.64
CA LYS A 112 16.19 -4.77 5.64
C LYS A 112 14.90 -4.12 5.13
N THR A 113 13.79 -4.85 5.06
CA THR A 113 12.46 -4.30 4.71
C THR A 113 12.14 -3.05 5.54
N TYR A 114 12.37 -3.12 6.85
CA TYR A 114 12.07 -2.02 7.76
C TYR A 114 13.05 -0.86 7.66
N ARG A 115 14.33 -1.14 7.34
CA ARG A 115 15.30 -0.06 7.09
C ARG A 115 14.86 0.79 5.90
N ILE A 116 14.56 0.13 4.78
CA ILE A 116 14.15 0.78 3.53
C ILE A 116 12.81 1.50 3.73
N PHE A 117 11.80 0.82 4.27
CA PHE A 117 10.48 1.43 4.37
C PHE A 117 10.40 2.56 5.40
N LYS A 118 11.17 2.51 6.49
CA LYS A 118 11.27 3.62 7.44
C LYS A 118 11.95 4.85 6.80
N ASN A 119 12.93 4.65 5.93
CA ASN A 119 13.52 5.73 5.14
C ASN A 119 12.48 6.36 4.20
N ILE A 120 11.70 5.53 3.48
CA ILE A 120 10.61 5.99 2.61
C ILE A 120 9.56 6.80 3.39
N ILE A 121 9.06 6.29 4.52
CA ILE A 121 8.07 6.98 5.36
C ILE A 121 8.61 8.35 5.78
N THR A 122 9.90 8.44 6.15
CA THR A 122 10.53 9.68 6.59
C THR A 122 10.65 10.69 5.45
N ASP A 123 11.12 10.26 4.27
CA ASP A 123 11.25 11.11 3.10
C ASP A 123 9.88 11.63 2.61
N ILE A 124 8.88 10.75 2.53
CA ILE A 124 7.51 11.12 2.15
C ILE A 124 6.91 12.09 3.18
N ALA A 125 7.07 11.84 4.48
CA ALA A 125 6.56 12.75 5.50
C ALA A 125 7.20 14.16 5.42
N ALA A 126 8.44 14.25 4.95
CA ALA A 126 9.16 15.51 4.72
C ALA A 126 8.73 16.22 3.43
N LEU A 127 8.51 15.48 2.34
CA LEU A 127 8.09 16.02 1.05
C LEU A 127 6.63 16.49 1.05
N PHE A 128 5.77 15.83 1.85
CA PHE A 128 4.34 16.12 1.90
C PHE A 128 3.95 16.74 3.26
N PRO A 129 3.58 18.05 3.30
CA PRO A 129 3.18 18.73 4.54
C PRO A 129 1.81 18.29 5.07
N GLU A 130 1.11 17.39 4.36
CA GLU A 130 -0.17 16.80 4.76
C GLU A 130 -0.06 16.03 6.09
N ASN A 131 -1.12 16.06 6.89
CA ASN A 131 -1.19 15.39 8.19
C ASN A 131 -1.55 13.90 8.08
N PHE A 132 -2.11 13.46 6.96
CA PHE A 132 -2.42 12.07 6.68
C PHE A 132 -1.32 11.42 5.84
N TYR A 133 -0.97 10.19 6.19
CA TYR A 133 -0.11 9.31 5.41
C TYR A 133 -0.88 8.04 5.13
N HIS A 134 -1.15 7.75 3.85
CA HIS A 134 -1.80 6.50 3.46
C HIS A 134 -0.71 5.45 3.30
N SER A 135 -0.79 4.38 4.09
CA SER A 135 0.19 3.29 4.10
C SER A 135 -0.36 2.04 3.41
N GLY A 136 -1.52 2.15 2.75
CA GLY A 136 -2.10 1.10 1.92
C GLY A 136 -2.56 -0.12 2.70
N ALA A 137 -1.89 -1.25 2.48
CA ALA A 137 -2.14 -2.56 3.08
C ALA A 137 -3.45 -3.23 2.61
N ASP A 138 -3.80 -3.01 1.35
CA ASP A 138 -4.80 -3.81 0.65
C ASP A 138 -4.22 -5.10 0.07
N GLU A 139 -5.13 -6.02 -0.26
CA GLU A 139 -4.91 -7.18 -1.12
C GLU A 139 -3.64 -8.00 -0.86
N ILE A 140 -3.28 -8.21 0.41
CA ILE A 140 -2.15 -9.09 0.75
C ILE A 140 -2.52 -10.52 0.38
N VAL A 141 -1.90 -11.05 -0.68
CA VAL A 141 -2.21 -12.36 -1.23
C VAL A 141 -1.42 -13.46 -0.49
N PRO A 142 -2.11 -14.44 0.13
CA PRO A 142 -1.46 -15.54 0.84
C PRO A 142 -0.46 -16.34 0.00
N GLY A 143 -0.75 -16.52 -1.29
CA GLY A 143 0.09 -17.27 -2.22
C GLY A 143 1.49 -16.66 -2.37
N CYS A 144 1.60 -15.33 -2.43
CA CYS A 144 2.88 -14.63 -2.56
C CYS A 144 3.80 -14.92 -1.37
N TRP A 145 3.31 -14.70 -0.15
CA TRP A 145 4.06 -14.97 1.07
C TRP A 145 4.36 -16.45 1.27
N LYS A 146 3.40 -17.34 0.97
CA LYS A 146 3.63 -18.80 1.04
C LYS A 146 4.65 -19.29 0.01
N ALA A 147 4.98 -18.50 -1.03
CA ALA A 147 6.01 -18.85 -1.99
C ALA A 147 7.43 -18.56 -1.48
N ASP A 148 7.59 -17.90 -0.32
CA ASP A 148 8.87 -17.59 0.30
C ASP A 148 9.26 -18.67 1.35
N PRO A 149 10.43 -19.34 1.22
CA PRO A 149 10.86 -20.39 2.15
C PRO A 149 11.02 -19.92 3.61
N THR A 150 11.43 -18.67 3.83
CA THR A 150 11.61 -18.09 5.19
C THR A 150 10.25 -17.93 5.87
N ILE A 151 9.25 -17.48 5.11
CA ILE A 151 7.87 -17.37 5.59
C ILE A 151 7.25 -18.75 5.82
N GLN A 152 7.49 -19.72 4.93
CA GLN A 152 7.06 -21.11 5.17
C GLN A 152 7.62 -21.67 6.48
N ALA A 153 8.91 -21.44 6.75
CA ALA A 153 9.56 -21.88 7.99
C ALA A 153 8.99 -21.17 9.23
N PHE A 154 8.61 -19.89 9.11
CA PHE A 154 7.92 -19.16 10.17
C PHE A 154 6.52 -19.74 10.44
N LEU A 155 5.73 -20.01 9.40
CA LEU A 155 4.38 -20.56 9.50
C LEU A 155 4.34 -22.01 9.99
N ALA A 156 5.44 -22.77 9.83
CA ALA A 156 5.56 -24.13 10.35
C ALA A 156 5.70 -24.16 11.88
N GLN A 157 6.03 -23.03 12.52
CA GLN A 157 6.11 -22.94 13.98
C GLN A 157 4.72 -22.71 14.59
N GLU A 158 4.48 -23.31 15.76
CA GLU A 158 3.18 -23.23 16.44
C GLU A 158 2.79 -21.79 16.77
N GLY A 159 1.54 -21.42 16.45
CA GLY A 159 0.98 -20.10 16.75
C GLY A 159 1.36 -18.98 15.78
N ASN A 160 2.10 -19.28 14.71
CA ASN A 160 2.40 -18.32 13.65
C ASN A 160 1.38 -18.41 12.51
N THR A 161 0.96 -17.24 12.02
CA THR A 161 -0.06 -17.09 10.98
C THR A 161 0.35 -15.98 10.01
N LEU A 162 -0.31 -15.91 8.86
CA LEU A 162 -0.13 -14.80 7.92
C LEU A 162 -0.57 -13.47 8.53
N SER A 163 -1.66 -13.45 9.30
CA SER A 163 -2.05 -12.29 10.12
C SER A 163 -0.92 -11.82 11.01
N LYS A 164 -0.17 -12.73 11.65
CA LYS A 164 0.96 -12.36 12.50
C LYS A 164 2.10 -11.70 11.71
N LEU A 165 2.32 -12.07 10.45
CA LEU A 165 3.28 -11.38 9.57
C LEU A 165 2.86 -9.93 9.30
N LEU A 166 1.58 -9.71 8.99
CA LEU A 166 1.04 -8.36 8.84
C LEU A 166 1.14 -7.57 10.15
N GLU A 167 0.84 -8.20 11.29
CA GLU A 167 1.00 -7.56 12.60
C GLU A 167 2.45 -7.17 12.91
N ILE A 168 3.44 -7.99 12.53
CA ILE A 168 4.86 -7.62 12.64
C ILE A 168 5.13 -6.39 11.77
N PHE A 169 4.67 -6.39 10.52
CA PHE A 169 4.87 -5.27 9.61
C PHE A 169 4.29 -3.96 10.17
N ILE A 170 3.04 -3.99 10.62
CA ILE A 170 2.35 -2.82 11.17
C ILE A 170 3.01 -2.35 12.48
N ASN A 171 3.40 -3.26 13.38
CA ASN A 171 4.06 -2.89 14.63
C ASN A 171 5.43 -2.22 14.41
N GLU A 172 6.12 -2.52 13.31
CA GLU A 172 7.40 -1.91 12.98
C GLU A 172 7.25 -0.53 12.31
N THR A 173 6.17 -0.29 11.56
CA THR A 173 6.01 0.91 10.71
C THR A 173 5.10 1.96 11.33
N TYR A 174 3.99 1.53 11.94
CA TYR A 174 3.00 2.42 12.54
C TYR A 174 3.57 3.38 13.60
N PRO A 175 4.46 2.95 14.54
CA PRO A 175 5.03 3.87 15.51
C PRO A 175 5.84 5.01 14.87
N LEU A 176 6.49 4.77 13.74
CA LEU A 176 7.22 5.81 13.01
C LEU A 176 6.24 6.85 12.44
N ILE A 177 5.17 6.41 11.78
CA ILE A 177 4.13 7.32 11.25
C ILE A 177 3.58 8.23 12.36
N MET A 178 3.32 7.67 13.54
CA MET A 178 2.84 8.43 14.70
C MET A 178 3.90 9.42 15.22
N SER A 179 5.16 9.00 15.29
CA SER A 179 6.28 9.86 15.74
C SER A 179 6.51 11.07 14.84
N LEU A 180 6.13 10.97 13.56
CA LEU A 180 6.15 12.05 12.58
C LEU A 180 4.89 12.94 12.66
N ASN A 181 4.08 12.79 13.71
CA ASN A 181 2.80 13.49 13.93
C ASN A 181 1.80 13.34 12.78
N LYS A 182 1.84 12.22 12.06
CA LYS A 182 0.87 11.90 11.01
C LYS A 182 -0.27 11.05 11.57
N THR A 183 -1.43 11.12 10.93
CA THR A 183 -2.53 10.15 11.09
C THR A 183 -2.38 9.09 10.00
N ALA A 184 -2.38 7.82 10.39
CA ALA A 184 -2.27 6.72 9.44
C ALA A 184 -3.62 6.49 8.74
N VAL A 185 -3.57 6.29 7.43
CA VAL A 185 -4.70 5.81 6.64
C VAL A 185 -4.31 4.47 6.04
N TYR A 186 -5.22 3.50 6.11
CA TYR A 186 -5.06 2.18 5.48
C TYR A 186 -6.33 1.85 4.70
N TRP A 187 -6.22 0.96 3.72
CA TRP A 187 -7.38 0.29 3.16
C TRP A 187 -8.03 -0.61 4.22
N GLU A 188 -9.32 -0.88 4.06
CA GLU A 188 -10.10 -1.62 5.05
C GLU A 188 -9.64 -3.07 5.26
N ASP A 189 -8.95 -3.64 4.28
CA ASP A 189 -8.42 -5.01 4.26
C ASP A 189 -7.60 -5.33 5.51
N VAL A 190 -6.78 -4.37 5.95
CA VAL A 190 -5.96 -4.48 7.17
C VAL A 190 -6.77 -4.96 8.38
N LEU A 191 -8.07 -4.65 8.42
CA LEU A 191 -9.00 -5.03 9.50
C LEU A 191 -10.08 -6.02 9.06
N LEU A 192 -10.55 -5.94 7.81
CA LEU A 192 -11.75 -6.64 7.35
C LEU A 192 -11.49 -7.85 6.48
N ASP A 193 -10.26 -8.04 5.97
CA ASP A 193 -9.92 -9.19 5.14
C ASP A 193 -10.25 -10.52 5.87
N PRO A 194 -10.79 -11.53 5.16
CA PRO A 194 -11.17 -12.80 5.78
C PRO A 194 -9.97 -13.66 6.21
N ILE A 195 -8.79 -13.49 5.63
CA ILE A 195 -7.62 -14.37 5.79
C ILE A 195 -6.47 -13.66 6.53
N ILE A 196 -6.06 -12.49 6.06
CA ILE A 196 -4.90 -11.72 6.54
C ILE A 196 -5.37 -10.35 7.02
N LYS A 197 -5.54 -10.24 8.32
CA LYS A 197 -5.90 -8.99 9.01
C LYS A 197 -5.21 -8.91 10.35
N VAL A 198 -5.13 -7.72 10.91
CA VAL A 198 -4.55 -7.50 12.23
C VAL A 198 -5.58 -7.53 13.34
N ASN A 199 -5.12 -7.77 14.57
CA ASN A 199 -5.92 -7.47 15.75
C ASN A 199 -6.19 -5.95 15.85
N PRO A 200 -7.45 -5.51 16.05
CA PRO A 200 -7.76 -4.09 16.24
C PRO A 200 -6.93 -3.41 17.36
N SER A 201 -6.45 -4.17 18.35
CA SER A 201 -5.62 -3.62 19.45
C SER A 201 -4.29 -3.03 18.99
N ILE A 202 -3.75 -3.44 17.84
CA ILE A 202 -2.50 -2.92 17.30
C ILE A 202 -2.68 -1.71 16.37
N LEU A 203 -3.93 -1.39 16.01
CA LEU A 203 -4.30 -0.22 15.21
C LEU A 203 -5.27 0.68 16.00
N PRO A 204 -4.77 1.57 16.87
CA PRO A 204 -5.62 2.48 17.63
C PRO A 204 -6.51 3.35 16.73
N ALA A 205 -7.82 3.30 16.97
CA ALA A 205 -8.81 4.03 16.17
C ALA A 205 -8.67 5.56 16.24
N GLN A 206 -8.07 6.09 17.31
CA GLN A 206 -7.89 7.54 17.51
C GLN A 206 -6.95 8.16 16.47
N SER A 207 -5.96 7.41 16.01
CA SER A 207 -4.93 7.87 15.06
C SER A 207 -4.87 7.05 13.78
N THR A 208 -5.91 6.23 13.53
CA THR A 208 -6.10 5.47 12.30
C THR A 208 -7.40 5.88 11.60
N ILE A 209 -7.38 5.96 10.28
CA ILE A 209 -8.55 6.08 9.40
C ILE A 209 -8.53 4.88 8.45
N LEU A 210 -9.70 4.31 8.15
CA LEU A 210 -9.81 3.21 7.20
C LEU A 210 -10.58 3.64 5.94
N GLN A 211 -10.01 3.37 4.77
CA GLN A 211 -10.63 3.65 3.48
C GLN A 211 -11.36 2.40 2.99
N THR A 212 -12.67 2.53 2.80
CA THR A 212 -13.58 1.42 2.49
C THR A 212 -13.84 1.36 1.00
N TRP A 213 -13.72 0.17 0.40
CA TRP A 213 -13.89 -0.01 -1.04
C TRP A 213 -14.77 -1.22 -1.40
N ASN A 214 -14.92 -2.21 -0.52
CA ASN A 214 -15.79 -3.37 -0.73
C ASN A 214 -17.14 -3.28 0.00
N ASN A 215 -18.12 -4.06 -0.48
CA ASN A 215 -19.43 -4.29 0.16
C ASN A 215 -20.21 -3.00 0.50
N GLY A 216 -20.01 -1.92 -0.26
CA GLY A 216 -20.76 -0.69 -0.12
C GLY A 216 -20.86 -0.15 1.31
N PRO A 217 -22.04 0.37 1.70
CA PRO A 217 -22.27 0.90 3.05
C PRO A 217 -22.08 -0.11 4.20
N ASN A 218 -22.08 -1.42 3.91
CA ASN A 218 -21.98 -2.44 4.96
C ASN A 218 -20.59 -2.45 5.60
N ASN A 219 -19.52 -2.38 4.80
CA ASN A 219 -18.18 -2.31 5.37
C ASN A 219 -17.95 -0.95 6.07
N THR A 220 -18.40 0.16 5.49
CA THR A 220 -18.37 1.47 6.18
C THR A 220 -19.05 1.40 7.54
N LYS A 221 -20.21 0.76 7.64
CA LYS A 221 -20.90 0.55 8.92
C LYS A 221 -20.06 -0.26 9.90
N ARG A 222 -19.43 -1.36 9.46
CA ARG A 222 -18.56 -2.21 10.31
C ARG A 222 -17.37 -1.43 10.86
N ILE A 223 -16.69 -0.65 10.01
CA ILE A 223 -15.55 0.21 10.39
C ILE A 223 -15.96 1.23 11.44
N VAL A 224 -17.05 1.97 11.20
CA VAL A 224 -17.51 3.01 12.12
C VAL A 224 -18.02 2.41 13.44
N GLN A 225 -18.70 1.25 13.40
CA GLN A 225 -19.12 0.53 14.61
C GLN A 225 -17.94 0.03 15.45
N ALA A 226 -16.81 -0.28 14.82
CA ALA A 226 -15.57 -0.63 15.51
C ALA A 226 -14.83 0.60 16.09
N GLY A 227 -15.36 1.82 15.89
CA GLY A 227 -14.82 3.06 16.45
C GLY A 227 -13.84 3.82 15.55
N TYR A 228 -13.59 3.31 14.34
CA TYR A 228 -12.69 3.96 13.37
C TYR A 228 -13.43 5.05 12.58
N ARG A 229 -12.66 6.06 12.16
CA ARG A 229 -13.11 6.99 11.11
C ARG A 229 -12.98 6.29 9.75
N ALA A 230 -13.90 6.56 8.83
CA ALA A 230 -13.92 5.95 7.51
C ALA A 230 -13.83 6.99 6.38
N ILE A 231 -13.08 6.66 5.32
CA ILE A 231 -13.19 7.30 4.00
C ILE A 231 -14.01 6.35 3.11
N VAL A 232 -15.06 6.87 2.47
CA VAL A 232 -15.96 6.06 1.65
C VAL A 232 -15.51 6.11 0.20
N SER A 233 -15.10 4.96 -0.32
CA SER A 233 -14.60 4.77 -1.70
C SER A 233 -15.17 3.48 -2.31
N SER A 234 -16.38 3.06 -1.89
CA SER A 234 -17.01 1.82 -2.33
C SER A 234 -17.04 1.68 -3.85
N SER A 235 -16.48 0.58 -4.37
CA SER A 235 -16.31 0.32 -5.81
C SER A 235 -17.63 0.30 -6.57
N ASP A 236 -18.70 -0.18 -5.95
CA ASP A 236 -20.06 -0.16 -6.50
C ASP A 236 -20.57 1.24 -6.91
N PHE A 237 -19.96 2.32 -6.38
CA PHE A 237 -20.42 3.70 -6.56
C PHE A 237 -19.34 4.68 -7.02
N TYR A 238 -18.08 4.48 -6.59
CA TYR A 238 -17.04 5.51 -6.68
C TYR A 238 -15.81 5.12 -7.49
N TYR A 239 -15.66 3.86 -7.90
CA TYR A 239 -14.57 3.47 -8.80
C TYR A 239 -14.83 4.01 -10.21
N LEU A 240 -13.91 4.86 -10.68
CA LEU A 240 -14.03 5.55 -11.97
C LEU A 240 -13.40 4.78 -13.13
N ASP A 241 -12.70 3.69 -12.82
CA ASP A 241 -12.00 2.78 -13.73
C ASP A 241 -12.92 1.70 -14.33
N CYS A 242 -13.99 1.35 -13.61
CA CYS A 242 -14.91 0.28 -13.98
C CYS A 242 -15.65 0.55 -15.30
N GLY A 243 -15.99 -0.53 -16.02
CA GLY A 243 -16.77 -0.46 -17.27
C GLY A 243 -15.96 -0.47 -18.57
N HIS A 244 -14.63 -0.67 -18.48
CA HIS A 244 -13.74 -0.76 -19.64
C HIS A 244 -13.30 -2.19 -20.02
N GLY A 245 -13.86 -3.22 -19.37
CA GLY A 245 -13.50 -4.62 -19.61
C GLY A 245 -12.20 -5.03 -18.90
N ASP A 246 -11.71 -6.21 -19.25
CA ASP A 246 -10.47 -6.76 -18.68
C ASP A 246 -9.24 -6.30 -19.48
N PHE A 247 -8.15 -5.98 -18.78
CA PHE A 247 -6.87 -5.59 -19.37
C PHE A 247 -5.90 -6.77 -19.56
N VAL A 248 -6.12 -7.91 -18.89
CA VAL A 248 -5.27 -9.11 -19.06
C VAL A 248 -5.59 -9.90 -20.34
N GLY A 249 -6.58 -9.43 -21.10
CA GLY A 249 -7.02 -10.04 -22.36
C GLY A 249 -7.77 -11.35 -22.16
N ASN A 250 -8.02 -12.06 -23.26
CA ASN A 250 -8.75 -13.33 -23.24
C ASN A 250 -7.78 -14.47 -22.93
N ASP A 251 -7.51 -14.72 -21.64
CA ASP A 251 -6.87 -15.93 -21.08
C ASP A 251 -5.46 -16.26 -21.62
N SER A 252 -4.41 -15.90 -20.89
CA SER A 252 -3.04 -16.37 -21.19
C SER A 252 -2.58 -17.54 -20.30
N ARG A 253 -3.50 -18.43 -19.91
CA ARG A 253 -3.10 -19.79 -19.51
C ARG A 253 -2.40 -20.52 -20.65
#